data_AF-A0A6L8V769-F1
#
_entry.id   AF-A0A6L8V769-F1
#
_cell.length_a   1.000
_cell.length_b   1.000
_cell.length_c   1.000
_cell.angle_alpha   90.00
_cell.angle_beta   90.00
_cell.angle_gamma   90.00
#
_symmetry.space_group_name_H-M   'P 1'
#
loop_
_entity.id
_entity.type
_entity.pdbx_description
1 polymer ?
#
loop_
_entity_poly.entity_id
_entity_poly.type
_entity_poly.pdbx_seq_one_letter_code
_entity_poly.pdbx_strand_id
1 'polypeptide(L)'
;MGKVSAVIKDSYFKQPSWLSNVEYRETNYLSRSSTSEDAVLFFTLLCGYNNIDVDREPTEVLNELITIDEVAISGGIAFEDEEEAILPSCCCGLENWREVLEAVLSKKDVWLGHDPFPTLEYINDSVRVWSDDYSGTMRKDLSQQESEMT
;
A
#
# COMPACT_ATOMS: atom_id res chain seq x y z
N MET A 1 -17.80 -10.51 9.43
CA MET A 1 -16.76 -10.07 10.41
C MET A 1 -15.63 -9.41 9.64
N GLY A 2 -15.14 -8.25 10.08
CA GLY A 2 -14.13 -7.48 9.34
C GLY A 2 -12.82 -8.26 9.14
N LYS A 3 -12.22 -8.11 7.96
CA LYS A 3 -10.97 -8.70 7.50
C LYS A 3 -9.98 -7.60 7.19
N VAL A 4 -8.74 -7.79 7.62
CA VAL A 4 -7.62 -6.90 7.32
C VAL A 4 -6.64 -7.66 6.45
N SER A 5 -6.29 -7.10 5.29
CA SER A 5 -5.47 -7.76 4.30
C SER A 5 -4.31 -6.87 3.87
N ALA A 6 -3.13 -7.46 3.69
CA ALA A 6 -2.07 -6.81 2.92
C ALA A 6 -2.41 -6.92 1.44
N VAL A 7 -2.31 -5.83 0.70
CA VAL A 7 -2.56 -5.81 -0.74
C VAL A 7 -1.48 -5.03 -1.47
N ILE A 8 -1.25 -5.41 -2.72
CA ILE A 8 -0.54 -4.59 -3.70
C ILE A 8 -1.51 -4.14 -4.78
N LYS A 9 -1.24 -2.97 -5.36
CA LYS A 9 -2.08 -2.37 -6.41
C LYS A 9 -1.23 -1.90 -7.58
N ASP A 10 -1.86 -1.80 -8.74
CA ASP A 10 -1.28 -1.19 -9.94
C ASP A 10 0.04 -1.84 -10.41
N SER A 11 0.05 -3.17 -10.44
CA SER A 11 1.22 -4.00 -10.79
C SER A 11 1.64 -3.94 -12.27
N TYR A 12 1.28 -2.89 -13.01
CA TYR A 12 1.42 -2.76 -14.47
C TYR A 12 2.85 -2.44 -14.97
N PHE A 13 3.87 -2.68 -14.15
CA PHE A 13 5.26 -2.49 -14.52
C PHE A 13 5.75 -3.64 -15.42
N LYS A 14 6.86 -3.41 -16.12
CA LYS A 14 7.48 -4.43 -16.96
C LYS A 14 7.86 -5.65 -16.12
N GLN A 15 7.29 -6.81 -16.46
CA GLN A 15 7.65 -8.09 -15.84
C GLN A 15 9.06 -8.53 -16.24
N PRO A 16 9.87 -9.09 -15.32
CA PRO A 16 11.16 -9.66 -15.65
C PRO A 16 11.03 -10.84 -16.61
N SER A 17 11.81 -10.84 -17.70
CA SER A 17 11.72 -11.88 -18.75
C SER A 17 12.14 -13.28 -18.27
N TRP A 18 12.86 -13.35 -17.16
CA TRP A 18 13.32 -14.57 -16.50
C TRP A 18 12.30 -15.13 -15.48
N LEU A 19 11.13 -14.51 -15.32
CA LEU A 19 9.99 -15.04 -14.57
C LEU A 19 8.88 -15.49 -15.53
N SER A 20 7.94 -16.28 -15.01
CA SER A 20 6.71 -16.62 -15.72
C SER A 20 5.94 -15.35 -16.06
N ASN A 21 5.42 -15.25 -17.29
CA ASN A 21 4.52 -14.17 -17.67
C ASN A 21 3.15 -14.39 -17.02
N VAL A 22 2.68 -13.40 -16.26
CA VAL A 22 1.43 -13.45 -15.48
C VAL A 22 0.48 -12.36 -15.96
N GLU A 23 -0.83 -12.64 -15.96
CA GLU A 23 -1.82 -11.60 -16.24
C GLU A 23 -1.84 -10.56 -15.11
N TYR A 24 -1.79 -9.27 -15.49
CA TYR A 24 -1.87 -8.18 -14.51
C TYR A 24 -3.24 -8.17 -13.82
N ARG A 25 -3.22 -7.78 -12.55
CA ARG A 25 -4.43 -7.57 -11.76
C ARG A 25 -4.34 -6.20 -11.10
N GLU A 26 -5.49 -5.55 -10.97
CA GLU A 26 -5.60 -4.22 -10.38
C GLU A 26 -5.28 -4.25 -8.88
N THR A 27 -5.73 -5.29 -8.18
CA THR A 27 -5.47 -5.51 -6.76
C THR A 27 -5.11 -6.97 -6.52
N ASN A 28 -4.03 -7.22 -5.79
CA ASN A 28 -3.62 -8.56 -5.37
C ASN A 28 -3.56 -8.64 -3.85
N TYR A 29 -4.23 -9.65 -3.30
CA TYR A 29 -4.23 -9.95 -1.88
C TYR A 29 -3.04 -10.84 -1.50
N LEU A 30 -2.24 -10.38 -0.55
CA LEU A 30 -1.08 -11.09 -0.06
C LEU A 30 -1.44 -11.86 1.22
N SER A 31 -1.12 -13.15 1.24
CA SER A 31 -1.40 -14.01 2.38
C SER A 31 -0.52 -15.27 2.34
N ARG A 32 -0.67 -16.13 3.36
CA ARG A 32 -0.06 -17.47 3.36
C ARG A 32 -0.50 -18.38 2.20
N SER A 33 -1.58 -18.03 1.51
CA SER A 33 -2.09 -18.75 0.34
C SER A 33 -1.75 -18.06 -0.99
N SER A 34 -0.88 -17.04 -0.97
CA SER A 34 -0.39 -16.42 -2.20
C SER A 34 0.34 -17.44 -3.07
N THR A 35 0.07 -17.35 -4.35
CA THR A 35 0.58 -18.23 -5.40
C THR A 35 1.92 -17.73 -5.95
N SER A 36 2.56 -18.51 -6.82
CA SER A 36 3.73 -18.05 -7.57
C SER A 36 3.40 -16.86 -8.46
N GLU A 37 2.18 -16.79 -9.00
CA GLU A 37 1.73 -15.64 -9.80
C GLU A 37 1.66 -14.36 -8.95
N ASP A 38 1.16 -14.48 -7.71
CA ASP A 38 1.13 -13.34 -6.78
C ASP A 38 2.55 -12.87 -6.43
N ALA A 39 3.49 -13.80 -6.28
CA ALA A 39 4.89 -13.47 -6.06
C ALA A 39 5.52 -12.74 -7.27
N VAL A 40 5.19 -13.15 -8.50
CA VAL A 40 5.65 -12.45 -9.72
C VAL A 40 5.09 -11.03 -9.78
N LEU A 41 3.79 -10.84 -9.51
CA LEU A 41 3.17 -9.52 -9.52
C LEU A 41 3.71 -8.62 -8.41
N PHE A 42 3.94 -9.18 -7.21
CA PHE A 42 4.62 -8.47 -6.12
C PHE A 42 6.03 -8.02 -6.51
N PHE A 43 6.84 -8.93 -7.04
CA PHE A 43 8.21 -8.63 -7.41
C PHE A 43 8.29 -7.63 -8.57
N THR A 44 7.40 -7.77 -9.56
CA THR A 44 7.28 -6.83 -10.68
C THR A 44 6.95 -5.42 -10.20
N LEU A 45 5.98 -5.30 -9.30
CA LEU A 45 5.63 -4.02 -8.71
C LEU A 45 6.78 -3.46 -7.87
N LEU A 46 7.40 -4.27 -7.02
CA LEU A 46 8.51 -3.85 -6.18
C LEU A 46 9.67 -3.31 -7.02
N CYS A 47 10.10 -4.02 -8.06
CA CYS A 47 11.16 -3.53 -8.96
C CYS A 47 10.73 -2.25 -9.68
N GLY A 48 9.53 -2.24 -10.26
CA GLY A 48 9.05 -1.11 -11.05
C GLY A 48 8.90 0.17 -10.23
N TYR A 49 8.32 0.08 -9.04
CA TYR A 49 8.10 1.22 -8.15
C TYR A 49 9.42 1.80 -7.61
N ASN A 50 10.45 0.96 -7.50
CA ASN A 50 11.80 1.36 -7.07
C ASN A 50 12.76 1.61 -8.24
N ASN A 51 12.26 1.74 -9.48
CA ASN A 51 13.03 2.01 -10.70
C ASN A 51 14.17 1.01 -10.97
N ILE A 52 13.98 -0.25 -10.62
CA ILE A 52 14.98 -1.30 -10.79
C ILE A 52 14.82 -1.91 -12.17
N ASP A 53 15.91 -1.89 -12.95
CA ASP A 53 15.93 -2.50 -14.28
C ASP A 53 15.92 -4.03 -14.18
N VAL A 54 14.79 -4.62 -14.59
CA VAL A 54 14.50 -6.06 -14.57
C VAL A 54 15.08 -6.84 -15.75
N ASP A 55 15.62 -6.17 -16.77
CA ASP A 55 16.24 -6.83 -17.94
C ASP A 55 17.66 -7.36 -17.65
N ARG A 56 18.21 -7.03 -16.49
CA ARG A 56 19.52 -7.51 -16.03
C ARG A 56 19.46 -8.94 -15.51
N GLU A 57 20.65 -9.49 -15.24
CA GLU A 57 20.78 -10.80 -14.64
C GLU A 57 20.05 -10.87 -13.28
N PRO A 58 19.32 -11.95 -12.97
CA PRO A 58 18.48 -12.03 -11.76
C PRO A 58 19.23 -11.72 -10.46
N THR A 59 20.49 -12.14 -10.36
CA THR A 59 21.33 -11.87 -9.18
C THR A 59 21.66 -10.39 -9.03
N GLU A 60 21.84 -9.65 -10.13
CA GLU A 60 22.10 -8.21 -10.07
C GLU A 60 20.86 -7.44 -9.61
N VAL A 61 19.69 -7.79 -10.14
CA VAL A 61 18.40 -7.22 -9.73
C VAL A 61 18.15 -7.44 -8.24
N LEU A 62 18.35 -8.67 -7.76
CA LEU A 62 18.18 -9.00 -6.34
C LEU A 62 19.20 -8.31 -5.45
N ASN A 63 20.47 -8.25 -5.87
CA ASN A 63 21.51 -7.56 -5.11
C ASN A 63 21.21 -6.07 -4.97
N GLU A 64 20.70 -5.42 -6.02
CA GLU A 64 20.28 -4.03 -5.92
C GLU A 64 19.14 -3.87 -4.92
N LEU A 65 18.06 -4.65 -5.06
CA LEU A 65 16.90 -4.64 -4.16
C LEU A 65 17.28 -4.74 -2.68
N ILE A 66 18.18 -5.66 -2.32
CA ILE A 66 18.57 -5.88 -0.91
C ILE A 66 19.54 -4.81 -0.38
N THR A 67 20.13 -4.00 -1.26
CA THR A 67 21.06 -2.91 -0.89
C THR A 67 20.40 -1.54 -0.83
N ILE A 68 19.15 -1.42 -1.30
CA ILE A 68 18.37 -0.20 -1.17
C ILE A 68 18.00 -0.01 0.31
N ASP A 69 18.23 1.20 0.82
CA ASP A 69 17.95 1.54 2.21
C ASP A 69 16.44 1.48 2.53
N GLU A 70 15.60 2.00 1.63
CA GLU A 70 14.16 2.04 1.76
C GLU A 70 13.48 1.74 0.41
N VAL A 71 12.49 0.85 0.44
CA VAL A 71 11.68 0.52 -0.74
C VAL A 71 10.28 1.10 -0.59
N ALA A 72 9.71 1.51 -1.71
CA ALA A 72 8.31 1.88 -1.80
C ALA A 72 7.53 0.85 -2.63
N ILE A 73 6.28 0.58 -2.26
CA ILE A 73 5.44 -0.38 -2.97
C ILE A 73 3.96 0.03 -2.92
N SER A 74 3.38 0.26 -4.10
CA SER A 74 1.94 0.58 -4.21
C SER A 74 1.07 -0.53 -3.62
N GLY A 75 0.01 -0.14 -2.91
CA GLY A 75 -0.79 -1.04 -2.11
C GLY A 75 -0.89 -0.53 -0.68
N GLY A 76 -0.94 -1.45 0.28
CA GLY A 76 -1.10 -1.10 1.69
C GLY A 76 -1.97 -2.10 2.43
N ILE A 77 -2.68 -1.60 3.44
CA ILE A 77 -3.63 -2.37 4.24
C ILE A 77 -5.05 -2.11 3.73
N ALA A 78 -5.72 -3.16 3.26
CA ALA A 78 -7.13 -3.14 2.94
C ALA A 78 -7.95 -3.54 4.16
N PHE A 79 -9.07 -2.84 4.37
CA PHE A 79 -10.06 -3.15 5.39
C PHE A 79 -11.36 -3.56 4.69
N GLU A 80 -11.82 -4.78 4.94
CA GLU A 80 -12.92 -5.39 4.22
C GLU A 80 -13.95 -5.94 5.21
N ASP A 81 -15.23 -5.90 4.89
CA ASP A 81 -16.24 -6.76 5.51
C ASP A 81 -17.06 -7.49 4.44
N GLU A 82 -18.28 -7.91 4.77
CA GLU A 82 -19.14 -8.65 3.83
C GLU A 82 -19.79 -7.75 2.77
N GLU A 83 -19.87 -6.45 3.02
CA GLU A 83 -20.58 -5.47 2.19
C GLU A 83 -19.62 -4.45 1.56
N GLU A 84 -18.57 -4.06 2.29
CA GLU A 84 -17.72 -2.91 1.95
C GLU A 84 -16.22 -3.25 1.96
N ALA A 85 -15.47 -2.55 1.12
CA ALA A 85 -14.01 -2.62 1.08
C ALA A 85 -13.39 -1.21 1.01
N ILE A 86 -12.54 -0.90 1.97
CA ILE A 86 -11.67 0.28 1.96
C ILE A 86 -10.29 -0.19 1.52
N LEU A 87 -10.00 0.01 0.23
CA LEU A 87 -8.69 -0.28 -0.34
C LEU A 87 -7.69 0.84 0.01
N PRO A 88 -6.38 0.55 -0.02
CA PRO A 88 -5.36 1.56 0.20
C PRO A 88 -5.49 2.73 -0.79
N SER A 89 -5.42 3.93 -0.24
CA SER A 89 -5.21 5.18 -0.97
C SER A 89 -3.75 5.34 -1.37
N CYS A 90 -3.46 6.28 -2.26
CA CYS A 90 -2.09 6.51 -2.72
C CYS A 90 -1.23 7.23 -1.66
N CYS A 91 0.10 7.06 -1.77
CA CYS A 91 1.09 7.58 -0.82
C CYS A 91 1.04 7.00 0.60
N CYS A 92 0.44 5.81 0.77
CA CYS A 92 0.57 4.99 1.96
C CYS A 92 0.74 3.53 1.53
N GLY A 93 1.96 3.18 1.11
CA GLY A 93 2.27 1.89 0.51
C GLY A 93 2.30 0.74 1.52
N LEU A 94 2.53 -0.47 1.01
CA LEU A 94 2.63 -1.66 1.88
C LEU A 94 3.83 -1.57 2.83
N GLU A 95 4.90 -0.85 2.48
CA GLU A 95 6.04 -0.55 3.35
C GLU A 95 5.64 0.13 4.67
N ASN A 96 4.55 0.91 4.69
CA ASN A 96 4.07 1.64 5.86
C ASN A 96 3.26 0.77 6.85
N TRP A 97 3.07 -0.53 6.59
CA TRP A 97 2.16 -1.37 7.38
C TRP A 97 2.49 -1.40 8.89
N ARG A 98 3.78 -1.31 9.25
CA ARG A 98 4.23 -1.30 10.65
C ARG A 98 3.81 -0.01 11.35
N GLU A 99 3.92 1.13 10.66
CA GLU A 99 3.50 2.42 11.20
C GLU A 99 2.00 2.42 11.47
N VAL A 100 1.20 1.90 10.53
CA VAL A 100 -0.25 1.73 10.70
C VAL A 100 -0.56 0.83 11.89
N LEU A 101 0.13 -0.30 12.04
CA LEU A 101 -0.06 -1.19 13.19
C LEU A 101 0.27 -0.51 14.52
N GLU A 102 1.43 0.16 14.61
CA GLU A 102 1.85 0.85 15.83
C GLU A 102 0.90 1.98 16.22
N ALA A 103 0.40 2.73 15.24
CA ALA A 103 -0.58 3.78 15.46
C ALA A 103 -1.91 3.21 15.99
N VAL A 104 -2.38 2.10 15.40
CA VAL A 104 -3.59 1.41 15.88
C VAL A 104 -3.43 0.91 17.31
N LEU A 105 -2.31 0.26 17.63
CA LEU A 105 -2.02 -0.23 18.98
C LEU A 105 -1.90 0.90 20.00
N SER A 106 -1.37 2.06 19.56
CA SER A 106 -1.17 3.24 20.40
C SER A 106 -2.37 4.20 20.43
N LYS A 107 -3.44 3.91 19.68
CA LYS A 107 -4.61 4.80 19.50
C LYS A 107 -4.21 6.20 19.04
N LYS A 108 -3.31 6.30 18.05
CA LYS A 108 -2.83 7.56 17.46
C LYS A 108 -3.28 7.71 16.01
N ASP A 109 -3.36 8.94 15.53
CA ASP A 109 -3.58 9.23 14.13
C ASP A 109 -2.40 8.77 13.27
N VAL A 110 -2.71 8.33 12.05
CA VAL A 110 -1.72 7.87 11.07
C VAL A 110 -2.18 8.26 9.68
N TRP A 111 -1.22 8.53 8.81
CA TRP A 111 -1.47 8.75 7.40
C TRP A 111 -1.89 7.45 6.72
N LEU A 112 -3.05 7.44 6.06
CA LEU A 112 -3.58 6.28 5.32
C LEU A 112 -3.68 6.53 3.81
N GLY A 113 -3.03 7.60 3.33
CA GLY A 113 -2.99 7.98 1.92
C GLY A 113 -3.92 9.15 1.57
N HIS A 114 -3.77 9.63 0.34
CA HIS A 114 -4.58 10.72 -0.22
C HIS A 114 -5.56 10.24 -1.29
N ASP A 115 -6.61 11.03 -1.50
CA ASP A 115 -7.65 10.85 -2.52
C ASP A 115 -8.24 9.42 -2.67
N PRO A 116 -9.16 8.99 -1.76
CA PRO A 116 -9.65 9.75 -0.61
C PRO A 116 -8.63 9.77 0.54
N PHE A 117 -8.93 10.51 1.62
CA PHE A 117 -8.09 10.58 2.83
C PHE A 117 -8.66 9.71 3.96
N PRO A 118 -8.49 8.37 3.97
CA PRO A 118 -9.04 7.53 5.01
C PRO A 118 -8.58 7.97 6.40
N THR A 119 -9.46 7.82 7.38
CA THR A 119 -9.18 8.17 8.77
C THR A 119 -9.60 7.06 9.73
N LEU A 120 -8.96 7.02 10.90
CA LEU A 120 -9.28 6.08 11.97
C LEU A 120 -10.01 6.81 13.11
N GLU A 121 -11.06 6.20 13.63
CA GLU A 121 -11.75 6.62 14.84
C GLU A 121 -11.64 5.51 15.89
N TYR A 122 -11.03 5.82 17.04
CA TYR A 122 -10.84 4.87 18.14
C TYR A 122 -12.02 4.92 19.11
N ILE A 123 -12.79 3.83 19.19
CA ILE A 123 -13.99 3.73 20.04
C ILE A 123 -13.79 2.58 21.03
N ASN A 124 -13.51 2.91 22.29
CA ASN A 124 -13.15 1.94 23.33
C ASN A 124 -11.97 1.05 22.86
N ASP A 125 -12.21 -0.24 22.65
CA ASP A 125 -11.22 -1.23 22.17
C ASP A 125 -11.40 -1.62 20.71
N SER A 126 -12.22 -0.85 19.98
CA SER A 126 -12.46 -1.04 18.55
C SER A 126 -11.92 0.14 17.75
N VAL A 127 -11.61 -0.12 16.47
CA VAL A 127 -11.27 0.90 15.49
C VAL A 127 -12.36 0.94 14.43
N ARG A 128 -12.89 2.12 14.15
CA ARG A 128 -13.72 2.38 12.97
C ARG A 128 -12.83 3.00 11.90
N VAL A 129 -12.90 2.48 10.69
CA VAL A 129 -12.17 2.98 9.53
C VAL A 129 -13.15 3.74 8.64
N TRP A 130 -12.81 4.97 8.30
CA TRP A 130 -13.57 5.80 7.37
C TRP A 130 -12.85 5.82 6.03
N SER A 131 -13.59 5.70 4.93
CA SER A 131 -13.02 5.76 3.58
C SER A 131 -12.55 7.17 3.20
N ASP A 132 -12.89 8.20 3.98
CA ASP A 132 -12.52 9.59 3.75
C ASP A 132 -12.15 10.34 5.05
N ASP A 133 -11.95 11.66 4.91
CA ASP A 133 -11.53 12.54 6.01
C ASP A 133 -12.71 12.88 6.93
N TYR A 134 -13.25 11.85 7.59
CA TYR A 134 -14.29 12.00 8.59
C TYR A 134 -13.87 12.95 9.72
N SER A 135 -12.59 12.92 10.10
CA SER A 135 -12.02 13.81 11.12
C SER A 135 -12.03 15.29 10.71
N GLY A 136 -12.04 15.56 9.39
CA GLY A 136 -11.93 16.90 8.83
C GLY A 136 -10.58 17.58 9.11
N THR A 137 -9.53 16.80 9.38
CA THR A 137 -8.20 17.29 9.75
C THR A 137 -7.35 17.49 8.49
N MET A 138 -7.36 16.52 7.58
CA MET A 138 -6.50 16.51 6.39
C MET A 138 -6.93 17.56 5.35
N ARG A 139 -8.24 17.74 5.13
CA ARG A 139 -8.75 18.76 4.19
C ARG A 139 -8.47 20.19 4.69
N LYS A 140 -8.36 20.42 6.00
CA LYS A 140 -8.02 21.74 6.55
C LYS A 140 -6.56 22.10 6.28
N ASP A 141 -5.65 21.16 6.47
CA ASP A 141 -4.22 21.38 6.26
C ASP A 141 -3.90 21.70 4.80
N LEU A 142 -4.54 21.00 3.85
CA LEU A 142 -4.42 21.30 2.41
C LEU A 142 -4.94 22.69 2.06
N SER A 143 -6.11 23.08 2.60
CA SER A 143 -6.67 24.41 2.33
C SER A 143 -5.77 25.54 2.85
N GLN A 144 -5.02 25.31 3.93
CA GLN A 144 -4.04 26.26 4.45
C GLN A 144 -2.77 26.29 3.61
N GLN A 145 -2.24 25.12 3.20
CA GLN A 145 -1.08 25.03 2.32
C GLN A 145 -1.32 25.66 0.94
N GLU A 146 -2.49 25.45 0.33
CA GLU A 146 -2.87 26.08 -0.94
C GLU A 146 -3.00 27.61 -0.83
N SER A 147 -3.48 28.09 0.32
CA SER A 147 -3.61 29.52 0.61
C SER A 147 -2.26 30.21 0.86
N GLU A 148 -1.24 29.46 1.34
CA GLU A 148 0.12 29.97 1.56
C GLU A 148 1.00 29.93 0.31
N MET A 149 0.57 29.23 -0.74
CA MET A 149 1.22 29.16 -2.05
C MET A 149 0.69 30.17 -3.08
N THR A 150 -0.28 31.02 -2.70
CA THR A 150 -0.88 32.07 -3.56
C THR A 150 -0.54 33.47 -3.05
#